data_AF-A0A834YM23-F1
#
_entry.id   AF-A0A834YM23-F1
#
_cell.length_a   1.000
_cell.length_b   1.000
_cell.length_c   1.000
_cell.angle_alpha   90.00
_cell.angle_beta   90.00
_cell.angle_gamma   90.00
#
_symmetry.space_group_name_H-M   'P 1'
#
loop_
_entity.id
_entity.type
_entity.pdbx_description
1 polymer ?
#
loop_
_entity_poly.entity_id
_entity_poly.type
_entity_poly.pdbx_seq_one_letter_code
_entity_poly.pdbx_strand_id
1 'polypeptide(L)'
;MFTKAAQSARNSAEESFKAQDLESAIKYADIAKKLHPQFDGIDQLLVAYHVHVAASKKRFNGETDWYAVLGVADASTDNESIKKQFKKMAIMVHPDKNSSIAVEGAFKLISEAWNVLSDPTLRNKYDLRSIPPPSSYSKPS
;
A
#
# COMPACT_ATOMS: atom_id res chain seq x y z
N MET A 1 11.06 10.60 26.48
CA MET A 1 9.89 11.49 26.64
C MET A 1 9.19 11.58 25.29
N PHE A 2 7.99 11.01 25.14
CA PHE A 2 7.17 11.25 23.95
C PHE A 2 6.84 12.74 23.87
N THR A 3 7.17 13.39 22.75
CA THR A 3 6.78 14.79 22.57
C THR A 3 5.26 14.82 22.38
N LYS A 4 4.54 15.61 23.19
CA LYS A 4 3.07 15.77 23.07
C LYS A 4 2.66 16.15 21.64
N ALA A 5 3.53 16.87 20.93
CA ALA A 5 3.39 17.23 19.53
C ALA A 5 3.39 16.01 18.59
N ALA A 6 4.31 15.04 18.76
CA ALA A 6 4.35 13.84 17.91
C ALA A 6 3.11 12.96 18.13
N GLN A 7 2.65 12.82 19.38
CA GLN A 7 1.41 12.08 19.67
C GLN A 7 0.19 12.77 19.05
N SER A 8 0.10 14.11 19.16
CA SER A 8 -1.00 14.87 18.55
C SER A 8 -1.01 14.75 17.03
N ALA A 9 0.16 14.80 16.39
CA ALA A 9 0.29 14.58 14.94
C ALA A 9 -0.15 13.15 14.55
N ARG A 10 0.23 12.12 15.32
CA ARG A 10 -0.26 10.75 15.11
C ARG A 10 -1.78 10.66 15.20
N ASN A 11 -2.38 11.24 16.23
CA ASN A 11 -3.84 11.22 16.39
C ASN A 11 -4.53 11.91 15.20
N SER A 12 -4.00 13.04 14.75
CA SER A 12 -4.49 13.77 13.57
C SER A 12 -4.39 12.93 12.29
N ALA A 13 -3.34 12.12 12.15
CA ALA A 13 -3.20 11.19 11.04
C ALA A 13 -4.29 10.11 11.06
N GLU A 14 -4.56 9.51 12.22
CA GLU A 14 -5.61 8.48 12.37
C GLU A 14 -7.02 9.05 12.17
N GLU A 15 -7.27 10.29 12.61
CA GLU A 15 -8.53 11.00 12.33
C GLU A 15 -8.70 11.29 10.83
N SER A 16 -7.64 11.78 10.17
CA SER A 16 -7.66 12.03 8.72
C SER A 16 -7.94 10.73 7.94
N PHE A 17 -7.34 9.62 8.36
CA PHE A 17 -7.60 8.31 7.77
C PHE A 17 -9.07 7.89 7.94
N LYS A 18 -9.66 8.08 9.12
CA LYS A 18 -11.10 7.81 9.36
C LYS A 18 -12.00 8.71 8.53
N ALA A 19 -11.57 9.94 8.25
CA ALA A 19 -12.24 10.87 7.35
C ALA A 19 -12.03 10.56 5.86
N GLN A 20 -11.35 9.45 5.53
CA GLN A 20 -10.97 9.06 4.17
C GLN A 20 -10.02 10.05 3.45
N ASP A 21 -9.38 10.95 4.19
CA ASP A 21 -8.34 11.84 3.68
C ASP A 21 -6.95 11.20 3.87
N LEU A 22 -6.55 10.42 2.87
CA LEU A 22 -5.28 9.69 2.87
C LEU A 22 -4.06 10.62 2.72
N GLU A 23 -4.20 11.74 2.02
CA GLU A 23 -3.09 12.68 1.82
C GLU A 23 -2.74 13.39 3.14
N SER A 24 -3.76 13.87 3.85
CA SER A 24 -3.57 14.44 5.19
C SER A 24 -3.07 13.40 6.18
N ALA A 25 -3.57 12.16 6.13
CA ALA A 25 -3.10 11.08 6.98
C ALA A 25 -1.58 10.84 6.84
N ILE A 26 -1.08 10.76 5.61
CA ILE A 26 0.36 10.62 5.34
C ILE A 26 1.12 11.84 5.83
N LYS A 27 0.65 13.05 5.52
CA LYS A 27 1.30 14.30 5.93
C LYS A 27 1.47 14.39 7.44
N TYR A 28 0.42 14.10 8.21
CA TYR A 28 0.49 14.14 9.67
C TYR A 28 1.37 13.03 10.23
N ALA A 29 1.37 11.84 9.62
CA ALA A 29 2.28 10.76 10.02
C ALA A 29 3.76 11.11 9.77
N ASP A 30 4.06 11.77 8.66
CA ASP A 30 5.41 12.30 8.37
C ASP A 30 5.84 13.37 9.36
N ILE A 31 4.91 14.26 9.76
CA ILE A 31 5.18 15.25 10.82
C ILE A 31 5.50 14.53 12.14
N ALA A 32 4.71 13.53 12.53
CA ALA A 32 4.96 12.75 13.73
C ALA A 32 6.33 12.06 13.69
N LYS A 33 6.70 11.48 12.54
CA LYS A 33 8.02 10.86 12.32
C LYS A 33 9.17 11.86 12.37
N LYS A 34 9.02 13.05 11.79
CA LYS A 34 10.04 14.11 11.85
C LYS A 34 10.26 14.62 13.28
N LEU A 35 9.18 14.77 14.04
CA LEU A 35 9.23 15.19 15.44
C LEU A 35 9.81 14.11 16.35
N HIS A 36 9.62 12.83 16.02
CA HIS A 36 10.16 11.72 16.78
C HIS A 36 10.42 10.50 15.88
N PRO A 37 11.63 10.35 15.32
CA PRO A 37 11.94 9.27 14.38
C PRO A 37 11.87 7.86 14.98
N GLN A 38 12.01 7.73 16.30
CA GLN A 38 11.87 6.47 17.04
C GLN A 38 10.45 6.30 17.62
N PHE A 39 9.45 6.95 17.03
CA PHE A 39 8.07 6.80 17.48
C PHE A 39 7.54 5.42 17.12
N ASP A 40 7.39 4.56 18.11
CA ASP A 40 6.89 3.20 17.93
C ASP A 40 5.56 3.19 17.15
N GLY A 41 5.52 2.40 16.07
CA GLY A 41 4.32 2.24 15.26
C GLY A 41 4.18 3.23 14.09
N ILE A 42 4.97 4.32 14.00
CA ILE A 42 4.76 5.35 12.97
C ILE A 42 5.13 4.87 11.56
N ASP A 43 6.19 4.08 11.44
CA ASP A 43 6.60 3.49 10.16
C ASP A 43 5.54 2.51 9.65
N GLN A 44 4.95 1.73 10.55
CA GLN A 44 3.86 0.81 10.24
C GLN A 44 2.61 1.56 9.75
N LEU A 45 2.28 2.69 10.38
CA LEU A 45 1.18 3.57 9.95
C LEU A 45 1.44 4.19 8.57
N LEU A 46 2.64 4.72 8.33
CA LEU A 46 3.02 5.29 7.03
C LEU A 46 2.89 4.26 5.91
N VAL A 47 3.39 3.05 6.15
CA VAL A 47 3.27 1.93 5.21
C VAL A 47 1.81 1.59 4.96
N ALA A 48 1.02 1.50 6.03
CA ALA A 48 -0.40 1.22 5.91
C ALA A 48 -1.12 2.27 5.06
N TYR A 49 -0.88 3.56 5.31
CA TYR A 49 -1.49 4.63 4.53
C TYR A 49 -1.06 4.60 3.06
N HIS A 50 0.22 4.34 2.76
CA HIS A 50 0.65 4.17 1.37
C HIS A 50 -0.03 2.98 0.69
N VAL A 51 -0.23 1.87 1.40
CA VAL A 51 -0.98 0.71 0.89
C VAL A 51 -2.43 1.09 0.57
N HIS A 52 -3.10 1.86 1.44
CA HIS A 52 -4.46 2.36 1.20
C HIS A 52 -4.51 3.30 -0.01
N VAL A 53 -3.53 4.20 -0.17
CA VAL A 53 -3.42 5.08 -1.36
C VAL A 53 -3.18 4.26 -2.63
N ALA A 54 -2.32 3.24 -2.57
CA ALA A 54 -2.10 2.35 -3.70
C ALA A 54 -3.38 1.58 -4.05
N ALA A 55 -4.15 1.16 -3.05
CA ALA A 55 -5.40 0.44 -3.24
C ALA A 55 -6.54 1.33 -3.78
N SER A 56 -6.55 2.62 -3.44
CA SER A 56 -7.53 3.58 -3.94
C SER A 56 -7.29 3.94 -5.41
N LYS A 57 -6.06 3.81 -5.90
CA LYS A 57 -5.72 4.01 -7.32
C LYS A 57 -6.23 2.84 -8.15
N LYS A 58 -7.03 3.14 -9.18
CA LYS A 58 -7.58 2.13 -10.10
C LYS A 58 -6.74 2.03 -11.36
N ARG A 59 -6.58 0.80 -11.86
CA ARG A 59 -6.06 0.50 -13.19
C ARG A 59 -7.11 0.78 -14.27
N PHE A 60 -6.71 0.61 -15.53
CA PHE A 60 -7.55 0.86 -16.71
C PHE A 60 -8.94 0.21 -16.64
N ASN A 61 -9.02 -0.99 -16.09
CA ASN A 61 -10.24 -1.78 -15.96
C ASN A 61 -11.06 -1.47 -14.68
N GLY A 62 -10.69 -0.46 -13.90
CA GLY A 62 -11.32 -0.14 -12.63
C GLY A 62 -10.90 -1.03 -11.45
N GLU A 63 -9.97 -1.97 -11.66
CA GLU A 63 -9.44 -2.83 -10.60
C GLU A 63 -8.32 -2.17 -9.82
N THR A 64 -8.09 -2.67 -8.62
CA THR A 64 -7.01 -2.23 -7.75
C THR A 64 -5.65 -2.65 -8.31
N ASP A 65 -4.66 -1.75 -8.25
CA ASP A 65 -3.29 -2.10 -8.64
C ASP A 65 -2.58 -2.93 -7.57
N TRP A 66 -2.63 -4.26 -7.71
CA TRP A 66 -1.99 -5.18 -6.76
C TRP A 66 -0.46 -5.08 -6.73
N TYR A 67 0.18 -4.63 -7.82
CA TYR A 67 1.63 -4.39 -7.84
C TYR A 67 1.98 -3.16 -7.00
N ALA A 68 1.22 -2.08 -7.17
CA ALA A 68 1.39 -0.88 -6.36
C ALA A 68 1.10 -1.14 -4.87
N VAL A 69 0.09 -1.95 -4.55
CA VAL A 69 -0.25 -2.35 -3.18
C VAL A 69 0.90 -3.10 -2.50
N LEU A 70 1.59 -4.00 -3.22
CA LEU A 70 2.81 -4.66 -2.69
C LEU A 70 4.05 -3.75 -2.72
N GLY A 71 4.02 -2.65 -3.47
CA GLY A 71 5.17 -1.77 -3.67
C GLY A 71 6.22 -2.34 -4.61
N VAL A 72 5.80 -3.08 -5.63
CA VAL A 72 6.64 -3.58 -6.73
C VAL A 72 6.30 -2.83 -8.02
N ALA A 73 7.21 -2.85 -9.01
CA ALA A 73 7.11 -2.01 -10.19
C ALA A 73 5.88 -2.36 -11.06
N ASP A 74 5.86 -3.55 -11.65
CA ASP A 74 4.81 -3.99 -12.58
C ASP A 74 4.92 -5.51 -12.87
N ALA A 75 4.25 -5.95 -13.94
CA ALA A 75 4.22 -7.32 -14.41
C ALA A 75 5.60 -7.88 -14.86
N SER A 76 6.64 -7.05 -15.00
CA SER A 76 8.03 -7.50 -15.22
C SER A 76 8.70 -8.04 -13.94
N THR A 77 8.14 -7.77 -12.76
CA THR A 77 8.71 -8.20 -11.48
C THR A 77 8.68 -9.73 -11.37
N ASP A 78 9.81 -10.34 -11.05
CA ASP A 78 9.90 -11.78 -10.87
C ASP A 78 9.17 -12.27 -9.59
N ASN A 79 8.80 -13.54 -9.56
CA ASN A 79 8.04 -14.12 -8.44
C ASN A 79 8.84 -14.13 -7.12
N GLU A 80 10.17 -14.21 -7.16
CA GLU A 80 11.00 -14.20 -5.95
C GLU A 80 10.98 -12.81 -5.31
N SER A 81 11.12 -11.76 -6.12
CA SER A 81 11.01 -10.36 -5.70
C SER A 81 9.63 -10.07 -5.10
N ILE A 82 8.55 -10.53 -5.72
CA ILE A 82 7.19 -10.38 -5.18
C ILE A 82 7.07 -11.08 -3.83
N LYS A 83 7.58 -12.31 -3.70
CA LYS A 83 7.57 -13.07 -2.45
C LYS A 83 8.38 -12.41 -1.35
N LYS A 84 9.55 -11.88 -1.68
CA LYS A 84 10.42 -11.16 -0.74
C LYS A 84 9.75 -9.89 -0.25
N GLN A 85 9.14 -9.13 -1.16
CA GLN A 85 8.46 -7.90 -0.82
C GLN A 85 7.20 -8.15 0.02
N PHE A 86 6.38 -9.15 -0.33
CA PHE A 86 5.23 -9.56 0.48
C PHE A 86 5.64 -9.89 1.92
N LYS A 87 6.66 -10.73 2.12
CA LYS A 87 7.16 -11.07 3.47
C LYS A 87 7.57 -9.83 4.26
N LYS A 88 8.29 -8.90 3.61
CA LYS A 88 8.72 -7.65 4.23
C LYS A 88 7.51 -6.81 4.67
N MET A 89 6.53 -6.64 3.79
CA MET A 89 5.33 -5.86 4.07
C MET A 89 4.49 -6.51 5.17
N ALA A 90 4.25 -7.82 5.10
CA ALA A 90 3.47 -8.57 6.10
C ALA A 90 4.07 -8.46 7.52
N ILE A 91 5.39 -8.47 7.66
CA ILE A 91 6.07 -8.25 8.95
C ILE A 91 5.91 -6.80 9.43
N MET A 92 5.90 -5.85 8.49
CA MET A 92 5.80 -4.43 8.79
C MET A 92 4.39 -4.03 9.23
N VAL A 93 3.36 -4.59 8.60
CA VAL A 93 1.94 -4.34 8.94
C VAL A 93 1.32 -5.47 9.77
N HIS A 94 2.12 -6.24 10.51
CA HIS A 94 1.59 -7.31 11.35
C HIS A 94 0.78 -6.73 12.52
N PRO A 95 -0.47 -7.19 12.75
CA PRO A 95 -1.37 -6.61 13.76
C PRO A 95 -0.85 -6.72 15.20
N ASP A 96 0.02 -7.68 15.47
CA ASP A 96 0.69 -7.85 16.77
C ASP A 96 1.54 -6.63 17.19
N LYS A 97 2.07 -5.87 16.22
CA LYS A 97 2.93 -4.71 16.50
C LYS A 97 2.15 -3.40 16.57
N ASN A 98 1.05 -3.28 15.82
CA ASN A 98 0.24 -2.08 15.77
C ASN A 98 -1.20 -2.45 15.37
N SER A 99 -2.13 -2.25 16.30
CA SER A 99 -3.54 -2.61 16.16
C SER A 99 -4.42 -1.50 15.55
N SER A 100 -3.82 -0.51 14.88
CA SER A 100 -4.60 0.53 14.19
C SER A 100 -5.41 -0.06 13.04
N ILE A 101 -6.61 0.49 12.81
CA ILE A 101 -7.52 0.10 11.72
C ILE A 101 -6.85 0.19 10.34
N ALA A 102 -5.93 1.15 10.18
CA ALA A 102 -5.20 1.32 8.94
C ALA A 102 -4.26 0.14 8.69
N VAL A 103 -3.57 -0.33 9.72
CA VAL A 103 -2.63 -1.46 9.65
C VAL A 103 -3.37 -2.75 9.35
N GLU A 104 -4.49 -3.01 10.03
CA GLU A 104 -5.32 -4.19 9.75
C GLU A 104 -5.85 -4.18 8.31
N GLY A 105 -6.37 -3.04 7.84
CA GLY A 105 -6.84 -2.89 6.46
C GLY A 105 -5.71 -3.09 5.44
N ALA A 106 -4.52 -2.53 5.71
CA ALA A 106 -3.36 -2.70 4.84
C ALA A 106 -2.90 -4.17 4.78
N PHE A 107 -2.92 -4.88 5.90
CA PHE A 107 -2.58 -6.30 5.95
C PHE A 107 -3.53 -7.14 5.08
N LYS A 108 -4.83 -6.84 5.10
CA LYS A 108 -5.83 -7.48 4.22
C LYS A 108 -5.52 -7.21 2.75
N LEU A 109 -5.29 -5.95 2.38
CA LEU A 109 -4.93 -5.56 1.00
C LEU A 109 -3.66 -6.24 0.49
N ILE A 110 -2.62 -6.31 1.33
CA ILE A 110 -1.36 -6.99 1.00
C ILE A 110 -1.59 -8.51 0.82
N SER A 111 -2.45 -9.10 1.64
CA SER A 111 -2.80 -10.52 1.54
C SER A 111 -3.59 -10.83 0.26
N GLU A 112 -4.53 -9.95 -0.12
CA GLU A 112 -5.26 -10.06 -1.38
C GLU A 112 -4.33 -9.92 -2.59
N ALA A 113 -3.44 -8.92 -2.58
CA ALA A 113 -2.45 -8.73 -3.62
C ALA A 113 -1.56 -9.97 -3.78
N TRP A 114 -1.12 -10.56 -2.67
CA TRP A 114 -0.33 -11.79 -2.69
C TRP A 114 -1.12 -12.99 -3.23
N ASN A 115 -2.39 -13.13 -2.87
CA ASN A 115 -3.24 -14.21 -3.37
C ASN A 115 -3.36 -14.18 -4.92
N VAL A 116 -3.40 -12.98 -5.51
CA VAL A 116 -3.44 -12.81 -6.97
C VAL A 116 -2.06 -12.97 -7.61
N LEU A 117 -1.02 -12.35 -7.04
CA LEU A 117 0.28 -12.22 -7.69
C LEU A 117 1.22 -13.41 -7.45
N SER A 118 0.98 -14.22 -6.42
CA SER A 118 1.82 -15.38 -6.10
C SER A 118 1.57 -16.60 -7.00
N ASP A 119 0.35 -16.73 -7.53
CA ASP A 119 -0.02 -17.78 -8.46
C ASP A 119 0.17 -17.30 -9.91
N PRO A 120 1.02 -17.95 -10.73
CA PRO A 120 1.27 -17.54 -12.10
C PRO A 120 0.01 -17.49 -12.98
N THR A 121 -0.95 -18.35 -12.73
CA THR A 121 -2.22 -18.43 -13.49
C THR A 121 -3.13 -17.27 -13.14
N LEU A 122 -3.29 -16.97 -11.84
CA LEU A 122 -4.10 -15.83 -11.38
C LEU A 122 -3.46 -14.51 -11.78
N ARG A 123 -2.14 -14.39 -11.64
CA ARG A 123 -1.36 -13.23 -12.08
C ARG A 123 -1.55 -12.96 -13.57
N ASN A 124 -1.41 -13.98 -14.42
CA ASN A 124 -1.61 -13.83 -15.86
C ASN A 124 -3.04 -13.35 -16.19
N LYS A 125 -4.07 -13.94 -15.57
CA LYS A 125 -5.45 -13.49 -15.74
C LYS A 125 -5.65 -12.03 -15.31
N TYR A 126 -5.04 -11.63 -14.19
CA TYR A 126 -5.07 -10.25 -13.70
C TYR A 126 -4.38 -9.30 -14.68
N ASP A 127 -3.19 -9.66 -15.18
CA ASP A 127 -2.42 -8.86 -16.13
C ASP A 127 -3.17 -8.66 -17.44
N LEU A 128 -3.75 -9.72 -18.01
CA LEU A 128 -4.53 -9.65 -19.25
C LEU A 128 -5.76 -8.74 -19.13
N ARG A 129 -6.37 -8.64 -17.94
CA ARG A 129 -7.55 -7.80 -17.71
C ARG A 129 -7.17 -6.36 -17.35
N SER A 130 -6.02 -6.16 -16.70
CA SER A 130 -5.66 -4.89 -16.06
C SER A 130 -4.63 -4.07 -16.83
N ILE A 131 -3.92 -4.70 -17.77
CA ILE A 131 -3.00 -4.03 -18.67
C ILE A 131 -3.72 -3.87 -20.01
N PRO A 132 -3.91 -2.63 -20.51
CA PRO A 132 -4.53 -2.44 -21.82
C PRO A 132 -3.68 -3.15 -22.89
N PRO A 133 -4.30 -3.82 -23.86
CA PRO A 133 -3.56 -4.39 -24.97
C PRO A 133 -2.79 -3.27 -25.67
N PRO A 134 -1.57 -3.52 -26.18
CA PRO A 134 -0.84 -2.53 -26.96
C PRO A 134 -1.76 -2.07 -28.10
N SER A 135 -2.07 -0.77 -28.12
CA SER A 135 -2.96 -0.14 -29.09
C SER A 135 -2.60 -0.59 -30.50
N SER A 136 -3.41 -1.48 -31.06
CA SER A 136 -3.22 -1.95 -32.43
C SER A 136 -3.77 -0.88 -33.38
N TYR A 137 -2.88 -0.37 -34.24
CA TYR A 137 -3.14 0.44 -35.44
C TYR A 137 -3.57 1.91 -35.30
N SER A 138 -2.60 2.79 -35.56
CA SER A 138 -2.78 3.87 -36.53
C SER A 138 -1.56 3.87 -37.44
N LYS A 139 -1.60 3.07 -38.52
CA LYS A 139 -0.71 3.32 -39.66
C LYS A 139 -1.27 4.56 -40.35
N PRO A 140 -0.52 5.67 -40.48
CA PRO A 140 -0.96 6.76 -41.34
C PRO A 140 -1.06 6.22 -42.77
N SER A 141 -2.19 6.50 -43.42
CA SER A 141 -2.43 6.22 -44.85
C SER A 141 -1.61 7.16 -45.72
#